data_AF-A0A410RWB8-F1
#
_entry.id   AF-A0A410RWB8-F1
#
_cell.length_a   1.000
_cell.length_b   1.000
_cell.length_c   1.000
_cell.angle_alpha   90.00
_cell.angle_beta   90.00
_cell.angle_gamma   90.00
#
_symmetry.space_group_name_H-M   'P 1'
#
loop_
_entity.id
_entity.type
_entity.pdbx_description
1 polymer ?
#
loop_
_entity_poly.entity_id
_entity_poly.type
_entity_poly.pdbx_seq_one_letter_code
_entity_poly.pdbx_strand_id
1 'polypeptide(L)'
;MFWLSHHHPDEYNRTYVLAGVRVCARCLGTYPVLAGVFLGLFALKAPLRWEWDVPVVLALTLPALVDWAVGRFRPASGSNAVRTLTGVLLGAGLGRSLYVHVQRPLPAVLLAQALLVTGVAVPVILATYRRPRPE
;
A
#
# COMPACT_ATOMS: atom_id res chain seq x y z
N MET A 1 -1.03 -14.82 7.51
CA MET A 1 -0.49 -15.04 6.15
C MET A 1 -0.55 -13.72 5.39
N PHE A 2 0.58 -13.06 5.15
CA PHE A 2 0.62 -11.69 4.61
C PHE A 2 0.29 -11.59 3.10
N TRP A 3 0.47 -12.68 2.35
CA TRP A 3 0.19 -12.75 0.90
C TRP A 3 -1.18 -13.35 0.57
N LEU A 4 -1.78 -14.06 1.53
CA LEU A 4 -3.07 -14.70 1.36
C LEU A 4 -4.18 -13.73 1.77
N SER A 5 -5.33 -13.87 1.12
CA SER A 5 -6.51 -13.07 1.39
C SER A 5 -6.77 -12.94 2.90
N HIS A 6 -6.54 -11.76 3.45
CA HIS A 6 -7.09 -11.38 4.76
C HIS A 6 -8.54 -10.92 4.64
N HIS A 7 -9.09 -10.90 3.42
CA HIS A 7 -10.46 -10.53 3.13
C HIS A 7 -11.41 -11.62 3.58
N HIS A 8 -12.51 -11.19 4.19
CA HIS A 8 -13.67 -12.03 4.43
C HIS A 8 -14.35 -12.41 3.10
N PRO A 9 -15.22 -13.43 3.08
CA PRO A 9 -15.90 -13.88 1.87
C PRO A 9 -16.65 -12.78 1.10
N ASP A 10 -17.24 -11.82 1.82
CA ASP A 10 -17.93 -10.64 1.26
C ASP A 10 -16.99 -9.64 0.56
N GLU A 11 -15.68 -9.76 0.78
CA GLU A 11 -14.64 -8.90 0.18
C GLU A 11 -13.80 -9.64 -0.88
N TYR A 12 -14.21 -10.83 -1.29
CA TYR A 12 -13.49 -11.62 -2.30
C TYR A 12 -13.41 -10.95 -3.68
N ASN A 13 -14.26 -9.97 -3.96
CA ASN A 13 -14.15 -9.10 -5.13
C ASN A 13 -12.81 -8.32 -5.19
N ARG A 14 -12.07 -8.24 -4.08
CA ARG A 14 -10.74 -7.60 -3.97
C ARG A 14 -9.56 -8.55 -4.18
N THR A 15 -9.85 -9.80 -4.54
CA THR A 15 -8.85 -10.87 -4.68
C THR A 15 -8.80 -11.41 -6.11
N TYR A 16 -7.61 -11.85 -6.52
CA TYR A 16 -7.48 -12.80 -7.64
C TYR A 16 -7.53 -14.23 -7.10
N VAL A 17 -7.86 -15.18 -7.97
CA VAL A 17 -7.68 -16.61 -7.69
C VAL A 17 -6.50 -17.10 -8.52
N LEU A 18 -5.40 -17.44 -7.86
CA LEU A 18 -4.17 -17.94 -8.47
C LEU A 18 -3.94 -19.37 -7.97
N ALA A 19 -3.94 -20.35 -8.87
CA ALA A 19 -3.79 -21.77 -8.52
C ALA A 19 -4.73 -22.25 -7.39
N GLY A 20 -6.00 -21.80 -7.44
CA GLY A 20 -7.02 -22.14 -6.43
C GLY A 20 -6.95 -21.33 -5.13
N VAL A 21 -5.98 -20.42 -5.00
CA VAL A 21 -5.72 -19.64 -3.79
C VAL A 21 -6.09 -18.18 -3.99
N ARG A 22 -6.78 -17.58 -3.00
CA ARG A 22 -7.14 -16.16 -3.03
C ARG A 22 -5.99 -15.26 -2.62
N VAL A 23 -5.59 -14.38 -3.52
CA VAL A 23 -4.49 -13.43 -3.33
C VAL A 23 -5.05 -12.01 -3.39
N CYS A 24 -4.77 -11.19 -2.37
CA CYS A 24 -5.21 -9.79 -2.36
C CYS A 24 -4.60 -9.03 -3.54
N ALA A 25 -5.44 -8.39 -4.35
CA ALA A 25 -5.01 -7.70 -5.56
C ALA A 25 -4.01 -6.58 -5.28
N ARG A 26 -4.14 -5.88 -4.14
CA ARG A 26 -3.20 -4.84 -3.73
C ARG A 26 -1.88 -5.41 -3.23
N CYS A 27 -1.93 -6.41 -2.34
CA CYS A 27 -0.74 -7.05 -1.79
C CYS A 27 0.14 -7.66 -2.89
N LEU A 28 -0.49 -8.20 -3.94
CA LEU A 28 0.21 -8.72 -5.12
C LEU A 28 1.07 -7.65 -5.81
N GLY A 29 0.62 -6.39 -5.84
CA GLY A 29 1.44 -5.28 -6.34
C GLY A 29 2.46 -4.80 -5.31
N THR A 30 2.04 -4.63 -4.06
CA THR A 30 2.85 -3.98 -3.03
C THR A 30 4.06 -4.78 -2.59
N TYR A 31 3.91 -6.06 -2.26
CA TYR A 31 5.03 -6.81 -1.64
C TYR A 31 6.17 -7.15 -2.61
N PRO A 32 5.91 -7.66 -3.83
CA PRO A 32 6.99 -7.93 -4.78
C PRO A 32 7.76 -6.67 -5.14
N VAL A 33 7.06 -5.55 -5.35
CA VAL A 33 7.71 -4.27 -5.72
C VAL A 33 8.45 -3.67 -4.54
N LEU A 34 7.88 -3.69 -3.32
CA LEU A 34 8.60 -3.25 -2.12
C LEU A 34 9.91 -4.03 -1.98
N ALA A 35 9.86 -5.36 -2.05
CA ALA A 35 11.05 -6.20 -1.94
C ALA A 35 12.05 -5.90 -3.07
N GLY A 36 11.60 -5.84 -4.31
CA GLY A 36 12.45 -5.56 -5.47
C GLY A 36 13.12 -4.18 -5.39
N VAL A 37 12.37 -3.14 -5.07
CA VAL A 37 12.90 -1.77 -4.91
C VAL A 37 13.87 -1.70 -3.73
N PHE A 38 13.50 -2.26 -2.57
CA PHE A 38 14.36 -2.27 -1.38
C PHE A 38 15.70 -2.95 -1.66
N LEU A 39 15.67 -4.18 -2.20
CA LEU A 39 16.88 -4.95 -2.53
C LEU A 39 17.68 -4.30 -3.66
N GLY A 40 17.01 -3.75 -4.68
CA GLY A 40 17.66 -3.05 -5.78
C GLY A 40 18.40 -1.79 -5.32
N LEU A 41 17.78 -0.96 -4.47
CA LEU A 41 18.43 0.22 -3.89
C LEU A 41 19.66 -0.16 -3.04
N PHE A 42 19.58 -1.26 -2.29
CA PHE A 42 20.71 -1.82 -1.55
C PHE A 42 21.84 -2.28 -2.46
N ALA A 43 21.53 -3.09 -3.47
CA ALA A 43 22.52 -3.61 -4.41
C ALA A 43 23.23 -2.48 -5.17
N LEU A 44 22.48 -1.44 -5.53
CA LEU A 44 23.00 -0.26 -6.24
C LEU A 44 23.61 0.80 -5.32
N LYS A 45 23.63 0.60 -4.00
CA LYS A 45 24.10 1.56 -3.01
C LYS A 45 23.52 2.97 -3.23
N ALA A 46 22.21 3.02 -3.47
CA ALA A 46 21.52 4.26 -3.81
C ALA A 46 21.70 5.34 -2.71
N PRO A 47 21.71 6.63 -3.06
CA PRO A 47 21.90 7.70 -2.08
C PRO A 47 20.80 7.69 -1.01
N LEU A 48 21.18 7.91 0.26
CA LEU A 48 20.26 7.92 1.40
C LEU A 48 19.44 9.22 1.51
N ARG A 49 19.82 10.24 0.76
CA ARG A 49 19.09 11.51 0.66
C ARG A 49 18.95 11.88 -0.79
N TRP A 50 17.73 12.26 -1.15
CA TRP A 50 17.41 12.88 -2.41
C TRP A 50 16.42 14.01 -2.15
N GLU A 51 16.62 15.15 -2.80
CA GLU A 51 15.78 16.34 -2.64
C GLU A 51 14.29 16.08 -2.89
N TRP A 52 13.97 15.13 -3.78
CA TRP A 52 12.59 14.77 -4.11
C TRP A 52 12.06 13.56 -3.33
N ASP A 53 12.78 13.04 -2.32
CA ASP A 53 12.38 11.84 -1.57
C ASP A 53 10.96 11.95 -1.03
N VAL A 54 10.66 13.02 -0.29
CA VAL A 54 9.34 13.24 0.31
C VAL A 54 8.24 13.37 -0.77
N PRO A 55 8.28 14.36 -1.68
CA PRO A 55 7.18 14.54 -2.64
C PRO A 55 6.96 13.31 -3.52
N VAL A 56 8.02 12.61 -3.94
CA VAL A 56 7.89 11.40 -4.78
C VAL A 56 7.30 10.24 -3.99
N VAL A 57 7.77 9.96 -2.78
CA VAL A 57 7.21 8.86 -1.97
C VAL A 57 5.74 9.12 -1.63
N LEU A 58 5.38 10.36 -1.30
CA LEU A 58 3.97 10.71 -1.05
C LEU A 58 3.12 10.55 -2.31
N ALA A 59 3.59 11.02 -3.47
CA ALA A 59 2.92 10.86 -4.74
C ALA A 59 2.72 9.38 -5.14
N LEU A 60 3.71 8.52 -4.87
CA LEU A 60 3.61 7.07 -5.09
C LEU A 60 2.64 6.38 -4.11
N THR A 61 2.53 6.90 -2.88
CA THR A 61 1.66 6.33 -1.84
C THR A 61 0.19 6.71 -2.03
N LEU A 62 -0.06 7.95 -2.47
CA LEU A 62 -1.39 8.56 -2.49
C LEU A 62 -2.44 7.76 -3.31
N PRO A 63 -2.14 7.23 -4.52
CA PRO A 63 -3.13 6.50 -5.30
C PRO A 63 -3.73 5.28 -4.58
N ALA A 64 -2.91 4.52 -3.86
CA ALA A 64 -3.38 3.37 -3.10
C ALA A 64 -4.24 3.77 -1.90
N LEU A 65 -3.92 4.90 -1.25
CA LEU A 65 -4.73 5.45 -0.16
C LEU A 65 -6.09 5.94 -0.65
N VAL A 66 -6.13 6.62 -1.81
CA VAL A 66 -7.39 7.08 -2.42
C VAL A 66 -8.25 5.88 -2.84
N ASP A 67 -7.69 4.92 -3.58
CA ASP A 67 -8.39 3.69 -3.99
C ASP A 67 -8.94 2.94 -2.77
N TRP A 68 -8.14 2.83 -1.71
CA TRP A 68 -8.57 2.22 -0.45
C TRP A 68 -9.71 2.98 0.21
N ALA A 69 -9.58 4.29 0.36
CA ALA A 69 -10.58 5.12 1.03
C ALA A 69 -11.93 5.04 0.30
N VAL A 70 -11.91 5.17 -1.03
CA VAL A 70 -13.12 5.00 -1.86
C VAL A 70 -13.69 3.59 -1.70
N GLY A 71 -12.84 2.56 -1.71
CA GLY A 71 -13.25 1.17 -1.50
C GLY A 71 -13.91 0.91 -0.13
N ARG A 72 -13.51 1.65 0.92
CA ARG A 72 -14.18 1.59 2.24
C ARG A 72 -15.59 2.18 2.21
N PHE A 73 -15.81 3.26 1.45
CA PHE A 73 -17.14 3.85 1.29
C PHE A 73 -18.01 3.12 0.27
N ARG A 74 -17.42 2.39 -0.68
CA ARG A 74 -18.10 1.67 -1.76
C ARG A 74 -17.53 0.24 -1.91
N PRO A 75 -17.86 -0.70 -0.98
CA PRO A 75 -17.21 -2.01 -0.90
C PRO A 75 -17.29 -2.88 -2.16
N ALA A 76 -18.40 -2.77 -2.90
CA ALA A 76 -18.65 -3.51 -4.13
C ALA A 76 -17.98 -2.90 -5.38
N SER A 77 -17.44 -1.69 -5.29
CA SER A 77 -16.89 -0.96 -6.45
C SER A 77 -15.40 -1.22 -6.67
N GLY A 78 -14.87 -0.81 -7.83
CA GLY A 78 -13.45 -0.78 -8.15
C GLY A 78 -12.92 -2.05 -8.85
N SER A 79 -11.75 -1.95 -9.47
CA SER A 79 -11.13 -3.03 -10.25
C SER A 79 -9.89 -3.59 -9.56
N ASN A 80 -9.69 -4.90 -9.63
CA ASN A 80 -8.47 -5.53 -9.12
C ASN A 80 -7.22 -5.05 -9.87
N ALA A 81 -7.32 -4.76 -11.17
CA ALA A 81 -6.20 -4.21 -11.93
C ALA A 81 -5.74 -2.85 -11.37
N VAL A 82 -6.70 -1.98 -11.02
CA VAL A 82 -6.41 -0.68 -10.38
C VAL A 82 -5.81 -0.88 -8.99
N ARG A 83 -6.34 -1.82 -8.19
CA ARG A 83 -5.78 -2.16 -6.86
C ARG A 83 -4.35 -2.67 -6.95
N THR A 84 -4.03 -3.48 -7.95
CA THR A 84 -2.68 -3.97 -8.20
C THR A 84 -1.77 -2.85 -8.64
N LEU A 85 -2.19 -2.02 -9.60
CA LEU A 85 -1.39 -0.90 -10.10
C LEU A 85 -1.07 0.11 -8.98
N THR A 86 -2.09 0.52 -8.23
CA THR A 86 -1.87 1.39 -7.06
C THR A 86 -1.03 0.71 -5.98
N GLY A 87 -1.19 -0.61 -5.80
CA GLY A 87 -0.34 -1.44 -4.96
C GLY A 87 1.13 -1.43 -5.37
N VAL A 88 1.44 -1.47 -6.68
CA VAL A 88 2.81 -1.35 -7.23
C VAL A 88 3.42 0.00 -6.86
N LEU A 89 2.69 1.10 -7.05
CA LEU A 89 3.16 2.44 -6.69
C LEU A 89 3.43 2.55 -5.19
N LEU A 90 2.50 2.05 -4.36
CA LEU A 90 2.68 1.97 -2.92
C LEU A 90 3.92 1.17 -2.54
N GLY A 91 4.13 0.01 -3.19
CA GLY A 91 5.29 -0.84 -2.97
C GLY A 91 6.60 -0.10 -3.25
N ALA A 92 6.67 0.67 -4.34
CA ALA A 92 7.85 1.47 -4.67
C ALA A 92 8.13 2.56 -3.62
N GLY A 93 7.09 3.29 -3.20
CA GLY A 93 7.21 4.30 -2.14
C GLY A 93 7.66 3.71 -0.81
N LEU A 94 7.05 2.60 -0.38
CA LEU A 94 7.43 1.87 0.85
C LEU A 94 8.85 1.31 0.77
N GLY A 95 9.24 0.75 -0.38
CA GLY A 95 10.59 0.23 -0.61
C GLY A 95 11.66 1.30 -0.42
N ARG A 96 11.41 2.52 -0.94
CA ARG A 96 12.31 3.66 -0.74
C ARG A 96 12.37 4.10 0.73
N SER A 97 11.24 4.29 1.40
CA SER A 97 11.20 4.67 2.82
C SER A 97 11.89 3.65 3.71
N LEU A 98 11.64 2.35 3.47
CA LEU A 98 12.24 1.26 4.23
C LEU A 98 13.76 1.22 4.01
N TYR A 99 14.22 1.35 2.77
CA TYR A 99 15.64 1.39 2.41
C TYR A 99 16.40 2.47 3.20
N VAL A 100 15.85 3.68 3.27
CA VAL A 100 16.45 4.77 4.05
C VAL A 100 16.36 4.47 5.55
N HIS A 101 15.21 3.98 6.01
CA HIS A 101 14.94 3.76 7.44
C HIS A 101 15.89 2.77 8.10
N VAL A 102 16.16 1.63 7.45
CA VAL A 102 17.04 0.59 8.01
C VAL A 102 18.50 1.04 8.12
N GLN A 103 18.89 2.12 7.44
CA GLN A 103 20.23 2.72 7.50
C GLN A 103 20.26 4.03 8.30
N ARG A 104 19.14 4.74 8.38
CA ARG A 104 18.95 5.96 9.17
C ARG A 104 17.60 5.90 9.87
N PRO A 105 17.56 5.68 11.19
CA PRO A 105 16.30 5.50 11.89
C PRO A 105 15.40 6.73 11.73
N LEU A 106 14.10 6.47 11.57
CA LEU A 106 13.02 7.47 11.51
C LEU A 106 13.29 8.65 10.54
N PRO A 107 13.60 8.39 9.26
CA PRO A 107 13.90 9.45 8.32
C PRO A 107 12.63 10.26 7.98
N ALA A 108 12.80 11.52 7.61
CA ALA A 108 11.68 12.41 7.27
C ALA A 108 10.72 11.82 6.21
N VAL A 109 11.24 11.09 5.23
CA VAL A 109 10.43 10.41 4.20
C VAL A 109 9.49 9.35 4.78
N LEU A 110 9.95 8.57 5.76
CA LEU A 110 9.11 7.59 6.46
C LEU A 110 8.06 8.30 7.32
N LEU A 111 8.46 9.32 8.07
CA LEU A 111 7.55 10.08 8.94
C LEU A 111 6.46 10.77 8.11
N ALA A 112 6.81 11.41 7.01
CA ALA A 112 5.86 12.03 6.10
C ALA A 112 4.89 10.99 5.50
N GLN A 113 5.40 9.83 5.08
CA GLN A 113 4.57 8.74 4.56
C GLN A 113 3.61 8.20 5.64
N ALA A 114 4.10 8.00 6.87
CA ALA A 114 3.29 7.55 8.00
C ALA A 114 2.22 8.57 8.39
N LEU A 115 2.54 9.87 8.38
CA LEU A 115 1.58 10.94 8.62
C LEU A 115 0.49 10.97 7.55
N LEU A 116 0.85 10.82 6.27
CA LEU A 116 -0.13 10.74 5.18
C LEU A 116 -1.06 9.53 5.35
N VAL A 117 -0.49 8.35 5.57
CA VAL A 117 -1.27 7.11 5.76
C VAL A 117 -2.20 7.26 6.96
N THR A 118 -1.69 7.72 8.10
CA THR A 118 -2.49 7.88 9.33
C THR A 118 -3.57 8.94 9.18
N GLY A 119 -3.23 10.08 8.58
CA GLY A 119 -4.14 11.19 8.34
C GLY A 119 -5.29 10.85 7.39
N VAL A 120 -5.11 9.88 6.48
CA VAL A 120 -6.20 9.36 5.65
C VAL A 120 -6.91 8.17 6.31
N ALA A 121 -6.14 7.19 6.81
CA ALA A 121 -6.69 5.92 7.28
C ALA A 121 -7.56 6.08 8.53
N VAL A 122 -7.12 6.87 9.52
CA VAL A 122 -7.84 7.02 10.78
C VAL A 122 -9.22 7.64 10.56
N PRO A 123 -9.37 8.80 9.87
CA PRO A 123 -10.69 9.36 9.61
C PRO A 123 -11.60 8.44 8.80
N VAL A 124 -11.08 7.77 7.77
CA VAL A 124 -11.86 6.83 6.94
C VAL A 124 -12.34 5.63 7.75
N ILE A 125 -11.48 5.06 8.62
CA ILE A 125 -11.87 3.97 9.52
C ILE A 125 -12.99 4.44 10.43
N LEU A 126 -12.82 5.57 11.12
CA LEU A 126 -13.83 6.12 12.03
C LEU A 126 -15.16 6.37 11.32
N ALA A 127 -15.13 6.94 10.11
CA ALA A 127 -16.32 7.20 9.30
C ALA A 127 -17.02 5.92 8.78
N THR A 128 -16.29 4.82 8.64
CA THR A 128 -16.82 3.56 8.08
C THR A 128 -17.04 2.47 9.13
N TYR A 129 -16.67 2.73 10.39
CA TYR A 129 -16.70 1.75 11.49
C TYR A 129 -18.11 1.23 11.82
N ARG A 130 -19.14 2.07 11.65
CA ARG A 130 -20.53 1.77 12.04
C ARG A 130 -21.41 1.18 10.94
N ARG A 131 -20.87 0.88 9.75
CA ARG A 131 -21.69 0.29 8.69
C ARG A 131 -21.85 -1.21 8.97
N PRO A 132 -23.10 -1.72 9.13
CA PRO A 132 -23.34 -3.15 9.26
C PRO A 132 -22.70 -3.89 8.09
N ARG A 133 -22.03 -5.01 8.37
CA ARG A 133 -21.62 -5.93 7.30
C ARG A 133 -22.90 -6.55 6.73
N PRO A 134 -23.11 -6.50 5.40
CA PRO A 134 -24.20 -7.26 4.81
C PRO A 134 -23.95 -8.74 5.10
N GLU A 135 -25.00 -9.44 5.57
CA GLU A 135 -24.99 -10.89 5.78
C GLU A 135 -24.83 -11.66 4.46
#